data_AF-A0A7J4L759-F1
#
_entry.id   AF-A0A7J4L759-F1
#
_cell.length_a   1.000
_cell.length_b   1.000
_cell.length_c   1.000
_cell.angle_alpha   90.00
_cell.angle_beta   90.00
_cell.angle_gamma   90.00
#
_symmetry.space_group_name_H-M   'P 1'
#
loop_
_entity.id
_entity.type
_entity.pdbx_description
1 polymer ?
#
loop_
_entity_poly.entity_id
_entity_poly.type
_entity_poly.pdbx_seq_one_letter_code
_entity_poly.pdbx_strand_id
1 'polypeptide(L)'
;MKPNIFWILTDSIRNKPGKDNFGRLKTYYDFDKDSIRFKQAISSAPATIMSMCATATGRFSVGLYPDFGYVMTKGIVYPTYLDAIKKAGYNVASAIYDSGAGRKLFQNKFNTHIISPDHINTTKGMFEEFLYLMKNHFNPDKPNFIFVHTGPFEDNDTYVPKIFEYLKKQNLYNDAIVIMSSDHGYVDYGRFHYFGWALQPRTHSFYVDSNTYLANLNIRLPSSLSNVRTKEIDVPVCLFDILETVCDYTKIPFGAENKKAVSLKRLIETNDEKIKDIFNKRMLRVDSRYYMQNHKRTALIDGHSVHFVSDDKDIQKLPEKFKKFLETTDEDAKKSIFKLISEEYDKSEISNIKNKKIVLYNYCHNDLLSYVKNRLSVKNVVSILDLKNIKKDYRKYEAVIAIVNNSQFYGYSRLVSFCKKKNINLILLDTMFREKKYVKYEYLKETLNDPAIKKSRYGFIVNCALYVMLLGIRIYETLLLDKPINYHPVVKNL
;
A
#
# COMPACT_ATOMS: atom_id res chain seq x y z
N MET A 1 -0.69 -35.59 4.82
CA MET A 1 0.13 -34.57 4.11
C MET A 1 -0.45 -33.19 4.41
N LYS A 2 0.35 -32.13 4.50
CA LYS A 2 -0.22 -30.77 4.63
C LYS A 2 -0.89 -30.38 3.30
N PRO A 3 -2.04 -29.68 3.30
CA PRO A 3 -2.74 -29.34 2.06
C PRO A 3 -1.96 -28.27 1.28
N ASN A 4 -2.16 -28.28 -0.04
CA ASN A 4 -1.77 -27.17 -0.89
C ASN A 4 -2.61 -25.92 -0.56
N ILE A 5 -2.07 -24.75 -0.83
CA ILE A 5 -2.73 -23.45 -0.62
C ILE A 5 -2.68 -22.70 -1.94
N PHE A 6 -3.84 -22.34 -2.47
CA PHE A 6 -3.98 -21.49 -3.65
C PHE A 6 -4.67 -20.20 -3.23
N TRP A 7 -3.99 -19.06 -3.37
CA TRP A 7 -4.57 -17.75 -3.10
C TRP A 7 -4.64 -16.93 -4.37
N ILE A 8 -5.86 -16.78 -4.88
CA ILE A 8 -6.18 -15.94 -6.02
C ILE A 8 -6.61 -14.56 -5.51
N LEU A 9 -5.82 -13.54 -5.83
CA LEU A 9 -6.05 -12.16 -5.47
C LEU A 9 -6.43 -11.36 -6.72
N THR A 10 -7.49 -10.57 -6.62
CA THR A 10 -7.90 -9.61 -7.66
C THR A 10 -7.66 -8.19 -7.18
N ASP A 11 -7.01 -7.37 -8.01
CA ASP A 11 -6.67 -6.00 -7.63
C ASP A 11 -7.89 -5.08 -7.73
N SER A 12 -8.16 -4.32 -6.67
CA SER A 12 -9.13 -3.23 -6.64
C SER A 12 -10.58 -3.64 -6.96
N ILE A 13 -10.95 -4.92 -6.81
CA ILE A 13 -12.33 -5.36 -7.08
C ILE A 13 -13.23 -5.04 -5.89
N ARG A 14 -14.29 -4.25 -6.10
CA ARG A 14 -15.30 -3.90 -5.09
C ARG A 14 -16.04 -5.14 -4.61
N ASN A 15 -16.55 -5.09 -3.39
CA ASN A 15 -17.37 -6.17 -2.82
C ASN A 15 -18.84 -6.20 -3.34
N LYS A 16 -19.18 -5.34 -4.29
CA LYS A 16 -20.53 -5.14 -4.84
C LYS A 16 -20.51 -5.13 -6.37
N PRO A 17 -21.63 -5.40 -7.06
CA PRO A 17 -21.73 -5.27 -8.51
C PRO A 17 -21.32 -3.87 -9.00
N GLY A 18 -20.77 -3.80 -10.21
CA GLY A 18 -20.41 -2.56 -10.89
C GLY A 18 -20.51 -2.73 -12.41
N LYS A 19 -20.61 -1.62 -13.13
CA LYS A 19 -20.64 -1.61 -14.61
C LYS A 19 -19.26 -1.42 -15.25
N ASP A 20 -18.23 -1.27 -14.42
CA ASP A 20 -16.82 -1.11 -14.81
C ASP A 20 -16.01 -2.35 -14.37
N ASN A 21 -14.71 -2.34 -14.67
CA ASN A 21 -13.79 -3.45 -14.36
C ASN A 21 -13.50 -3.66 -12.86
N PHE A 22 -14.02 -2.79 -12.00
CA PHE A 22 -13.86 -2.84 -10.54
C PHE A 22 -15.14 -3.34 -9.85
N GLY A 23 -16.19 -3.69 -10.59
CA GLY A 23 -17.35 -4.40 -10.03
C GLY A 23 -16.98 -5.82 -9.57
N ARG A 24 -17.70 -6.36 -8.58
CA ARG A 24 -17.54 -7.74 -8.13
C ARG A 24 -17.74 -8.70 -9.31
N LEU A 25 -16.69 -9.46 -9.62
CA LEU A 25 -16.62 -10.41 -10.72
C LEU A 25 -17.63 -11.54 -10.59
N LYS A 26 -18.10 -12.09 -11.74
CA LYS A 26 -19.00 -13.25 -11.79
C LYS A 26 -18.42 -14.44 -11.03
N THR A 27 -17.11 -14.64 -11.12
CA THR A 27 -16.42 -15.76 -10.47
C THR A 27 -16.58 -15.76 -8.95
N TYR A 28 -16.70 -14.60 -8.30
CA TYR A 28 -16.98 -14.56 -6.86
C TYR A 28 -18.35 -15.16 -6.54
N TYR A 29 -19.39 -14.82 -7.31
CA TYR A 29 -20.73 -15.36 -7.09
C TYR A 29 -20.81 -16.86 -7.36
N ASP A 30 -20.04 -17.35 -8.33
CA ASP A 30 -19.95 -18.79 -8.58
C ASP A 30 -19.17 -19.51 -7.48
N PHE A 31 -18.11 -18.89 -6.95
CA PHE A 31 -17.33 -19.45 -5.85
C PHE A 31 -18.06 -19.37 -4.49
N ASP A 32 -18.94 -18.38 -4.28
CA ASP A 32 -19.82 -18.29 -3.09
C ASP A 32 -20.62 -19.59 -2.87
N LYS A 33 -20.96 -20.32 -3.94
CA LYS A 33 -21.73 -21.57 -3.90
C LYS A 33 -20.93 -22.78 -3.38
N ASP A 34 -19.62 -22.68 -3.29
CA ASP A 34 -18.70 -23.77 -2.89
C ASP A 34 -17.58 -23.27 -1.96
N SER A 35 -17.84 -22.20 -1.21
CA SER A 35 -16.89 -21.63 -0.26
C SER A 35 -17.59 -20.98 0.93
N ILE A 36 -16.79 -20.61 1.94
CA ILE A 36 -17.20 -19.72 3.01
C ILE A 36 -16.98 -18.27 2.57
N ARG A 37 -18.06 -17.51 2.48
CA ARG A 37 -18.08 -16.10 2.06
C ARG A 37 -18.10 -15.18 3.28
N PHE A 38 -17.22 -14.19 3.30
CA PHE A 38 -17.21 -13.12 4.30
C PHE A 38 -17.78 -11.84 3.70
N LYS A 39 -18.96 -11.42 4.14
CA LYS A 39 -19.67 -10.25 3.59
C LYS A 39 -19.01 -8.92 3.96
N GLN A 40 -18.38 -8.88 5.12
CA GLN A 40 -17.73 -7.69 5.70
C GLN A 40 -16.21 -7.90 5.84
N ALA A 41 -15.56 -8.31 4.75
CA ALA A 41 -14.10 -8.34 4.70
C ALA A 41 -13.55 -6.93 4.46
N ILE A 42 -12.71 -6.46 5.38
CA ILE A 42 -12.16 -5.11 5.40
C ILE A 42 -10.67 -5.17 5.07
N SER A 43 -10.25 -4.40 4.09
CA SER A 43 -8.83 -4.16 3.83
C SER A 43 -8.27 -3.14 4.83
N SER A 44 -7.02 -3.33 5.27
CA SER A 44 -6.35 -2.34 6.14
C SER A 44 -5.96 -1.06 5.40
N ALA A 45 -6.03 -1.04 4.07
CA ALA A 45 -5.80 0.15 3.26
C ALA A 45 -6.42 0.01 1.86
N PRO A 46 -7.00 1.07 1.28
CA PRO A 46 -7.42 1.11 -0.12
C PRO A 46 -6.20 1.33 -1.06
N ALA A 47 -5.15 0.54 -0.86
CA ALA A 47 -3.93 0.53 -1.64
C ALA A 47 -3.25 -0.84 -1.58
N THR A 48 -2.98 -1.43 -2.74
CA THR A 48 -2.43 -2.79 -2.91
C THR A 48 -1.21 -3.06 -2.04
N ILE A 49 -0.19 -2.20 -2.14
CA ILE A 49 1.07 -2.36 -1.40
C ILE A 49 0.82 -2.36 0.12
N MET A 50 0.00 -1.43 0.61
CA MET A 50 -0.32 -1.29 2.03
C MET A 50 -1.15 -2.47 2.53
N SER A 51 -2.18 -2.86 1.79
CA SER A 51 -3.05 -3.99 2.14
C SER A 51 -2.27 -5.31 2.15
N MET A 52 -1.42 -5.53 1.15
CA MET A 52 -0.65 -6.76 1.05
C MET A 52 0.48 -6.83 2.09
N CYS A 53 1.11 -5.71 2.43
CA CYS A 53 2.03 -5.63 3.57
C CYS A 53 1.32 -5.91 4.90
N ALA A 54 0.14 -5.33 5.11
CA ALA A 54 -0.70 -5.60 6.28
C ALA A 54 -1.07 -7.08 6.36
N THR A 55 -1.46 -7.68 5.24
CA THR A 55 -1.85 -9.09 5.17
C THR A 55 -0.68 -10.03 5.41
N ALA A 56 0.48 -9.74 4.82
CA ALA A 56 1.68 -10.54 5.01
C ALA A 56 2.21 -10.51 6.46
N THR A 57 1.95 -9.43 7.20
CA THR A 57 2.50 -9.22 8.56
C THR A 57 1.48 -9.40 9.68
N GLY A 58 0.18 -9.38 9.36
CA GLY A 58 -0.89 -9.43 10.36
C GLY A 58 -1.05 -8.14 11.16
N ARG A 59 -0.72 -6.98 10.60
CA ARG A 59 -0.67 -5.67 11.30
C ARG A 59 -1.46 -4.60 10.54
N PHE A 60 -1.85 -3.53 11.24
CA PHE A 60 -2.40 -2.36 10.56
C PHE A 60 -1.35 -1.70 9.67
N SER A 61 -1.76 -1.34 8.44
CA SER A 61 -0.89 -0.77 7.41
C SER A 61 -0.17 0.51 7.86
N VAL A 62 -0.84 1.37 8.62
CA VAL A 62 -0.32 2.66 9.08
C VAL A 62 1.00 2.57 9.84
N GLY A 63 1.20 1.50 10.62
CA GLY A 63 2.37 1.32 11.49
C GLY A 63 3.50 0.50 10.87
N LEU A 64 3.40 0.14 9.58
CA LEU A 64 4.42 -0.65 8.91
C LEU A 64 5.54 0.21 8.35
N TYR A 65 5.25 1.27 7.61
CA TYR A 65 6.31 2.04 6.95
C TYR A 65 6.10 3.54 7.12
N PRO A 66 7.16 4.35 7.02
CA PRO A 66 7.02 5.81 6.96
C PRO A 66 6.17 6.25 5.78
N ASP A 67 6.45 5.72 4.58
CA ASP A 67 5.77 6.04 3.33
C ASP A 67 5.97 4.95 2.26
N PHE A 68 5.34 5.16 1.09
CA PHE A 68 5.50 4.28 -0.08
C PHE A 68 6.94 4.19 -0.59
N GLY A 69 7.70 5.30 -0.59
CA GLY A 69 9.07 5.32 -1.07
C GLY A 69 10.00 4.42 -0.25
N TYR A 70 9.76 4.35 1.05
CA TYR A 70 10.46 3.45 1.96
C TYR A 70 10.24 1.98 1.59
N VAL A 71 8.98 1.54 1.55
CA VAL A 71 8.64 0.14 1.25
C VAL A 71 9.05 -0.26 -0.17
N MET A 72 8.96 0.66 -1.14
CA MET A 72 9.42 0.44 -2.52
C MET A 72 10.94 0.31 -2.65
N THR A 73 11.69 0.85 -1.68
CA THR A 73 13.14 0.76 -1.66
C THR A 73 13.60 -0.47 -0.87
N LYS A 74 13.05 -0.69 0.32
CA LYS A 74 13.53 -1.70 1.28
C LYS A 74 12.81 -3.05 1.15
N GLY A 75 11.66 -3.10 0.47
CA GLY A 75 10.80 -4.26 0.46
C GLY A 75 10.16 -4.52 1.83
N ILE A 76 9.71 -5.76 2.06
CA ILE A 76 9.12 -6.14 3.35
C ILE A 76 10.21 -6.46 4.38
N VAL A 77 10.35 -5.59 5.40
CA VAL A 77 11.39 -5.69 6.44
C VAL A 77 10.92 -6.40 7.71
N TYR A 78 9.61 -6.63 7.86
CA TYR A 78 9.06 -7.32 9.02
C TYR A 78 8.97 -8.83 8.80
N PRO A 79 8.96 -9.64 9.88
CA PRO A 79 8.57 -11.04 9.80
C PRO A 79 7.18 -11.18 9.17
N THR A 80 7.04 -12.12 8.25
CA THR A 80 5.79 -12.38 7.55
C THR A 80 5.30 -13.81 7.74
N TYR A 81 4.00 -14.03 7.55
CA TYR A 81 3.44 -15.37 7.45
C TYR A 81 4.06 -16.18 6.30
N LEU A 82 4.46 -15.51 5.21
CA LEU A 82 5.12 -16.17 4.09
C LEU A 82 6.46 -16.79 4.51
N ASP A 83 7.22 -16.09 5.37
CA ASP A 83 8.47 -16.61 5.94
C ASP A 83 8.19 -17.85 6.80
N ALA A 84 7.14 -17.81 7.62
CA ALA A 84 6.74 -18.95 8.46
C ALA A 84 6.25 -20.15 7.64
N ILE A 85 5.46 -19.92 6.59
CA ILE A 85 4.98 -20.94 5.66
C ILE A 85 6.17 -21.61 4.94
N LYS A 86 7.12 -20.81 4.43
CA LYS A 86 8.35 -21.31 3.80
C LYS A 86 9.19 -22.13 4.77
N LYS A 87 9.38 -21.65 6.01
CA LYS A 87 10.10 -22.38 7.08
C LYS A 87 9.39 -23.70 7.44
N ALA A 88 8.07 -23.78 7.30
CA ALA A 88 7.29 -24.98 7.56
C ALA A 88 7.34 -26.03 6.42
N GLY A 89 8.21 -25.82 5.43
CA GLY A 89 8.50 -26.77 4.35
C GLY A 89 7.67 -26.58 3.08
N TYR A 90 6.87 -25.51 3.00
CA TYR A 90 6.09 -25.23 1.80
C TYR A 90 6.98 -24.77 0.65
N ASN A 91 6.66 -25.24 -0.55
CA ASN A 91 7.13 -24.61 -1.76
C ASN A 91 6.28 -23.37 -2.06
N VAL A 92 6.86 -22.18 -1.97
CA VAL A 92 6.14 -20.90 -2.06
C VAL A 92 6.48 -20.20 -3.38
N ALA A 93 5.49 -20.04 -4.26
CA ALA A 93 5.65 -19.43 -5.57
C ALA A 93 4.51 -18.45 -5.87
N SER A 94 4.73 -17.49 -6.77
CA SER A 94 3.69 -16.55 -7.17
C SER A 94 3.73 -16.10 -8.63
N ALA A 95 2.54 -15.86 -9.19
CA ALA A 95 2.32 -15.14 -10.44
C ALA A 95 1.72 -13.76 -10.10
N ILE A 96 2.40 -12.66 -10.43
CA ILE A 96 1.98 -11.30 -10.06
C ILE A 96 1.93 -10.41 -11.30
N TYR A 97 0.81 -9.71 -11.53
CA TYR A 97 0.62 -8.86 -12.71
C TYR A 97 1.43 -7.56 -12.66
N ASP A 98 1.58 -6.97 -11.48
CA ASP A 98 2.29 -5.69 -11.30
C ASP A 98 3.80 -5.87 -11.52
N SER A 99 4.27 -5.50 -12.72
CA SER A 99 5.65 -5.68 -13.16
C SER A 99 6.66 -4.83 -12.39
N GLY A 100 6.22 -3.78 -11.70
CA GLY A 100 7.11 -2.87 -10.99
C GLY A 100 7.09 -3.05 -9.49
N ALA A 101 6.00 -2.64 -8.86
CA ALA A 101 6.00 -2.38 -7.42
C ALA A 101 5.75 -3.63 -6.59
N GLY A 102 4.69 -4.37 -6.92
CA GLY A 102 4.30 -5.62 -6.27
C GLY A 102 5.36 -6.72 -6.39
N ARG A 103 5.93 -6.94 -7.59
CA ARG A 103 7.00 -7.93 -7.75
C ARG A 103 8.24 -7.60 -6.93
N LYS A 104 8.71 -6.35 -6.99
CA LYS A 104 9.87 -5.91 -6.19
C LYS A 104 9.62 -6.03 -4.70
N LEU A 105 8.40 -5.74 -4.25
CA LEU A 105 8.00 -5.88 -2.86
C LEU A 105 8.15 -7.32 -2.35
N PHE A 106 7.76 -8.30 -3.17
CA PHE A 106 7.72 -9.71 -2.79
C PHE A 106 8.84 -10.59 -3.36
N GLN A 107 9.80 -10.02 -4.09
CA GLN A 107 10.87 -10.76 -4.78
C GLN A 107 11.66 -11.73 -3.88
N ASN A 108 11.82 -11.38 -2.59
CA ASN A 108 12.55 -12.20 -1.61
C ASN A 108 11.64 -13.16 -0.83
N LYS A 109 10.32 -13.07 -1.01
CA LYS A 109 9.32 -13.84 -0.28
C LYS A 109 8.77 -15.01 -1.08
N PHE A 110 8.68 -14.84 -2.40
CA PHE A 110 8.20 -15.86 -3.33
C PHE A 110 9.32 -16.34 -4.24
N ASN A 111 9.24 -17.59 -4.69
CA ASN A 111 9.94 -18.01 -5.89
C ASN A 111 9.17 -17.42 -7.09
N THR A 112 9.39 -16.13 -7.37
CA THR A 112 8.83 -15.45 -8.55
C THR A 112 9.71 -15.73 -9.75
N HIS A 113 9.09 -16.00 -10.90
CA HIS A 113 9.79 -15.92 -12.17
C HIS A 113 10.13 -14.44 -12.45
N ILE A 114 11.40 -14.07 -12.25
CA ILE A 114 11.89 -12.68 -12.42
C ILE A 114 11.75 -12.22 -13.89
N ILE A 115 11.69 -13.16 -14.85
CA ILE A 115 11.67 -12.89 -16.30
C ILE A 115 10.24 -12.94 -16.86
N SER A 116 9.21 -12.68 -16.05
CA SER A 116 7.89 -12.45 -16.62
C SER A 116 7.89 -11.08 -17.29
N PRO A 117 7.46 -10.94 -18.56
CA PRO A 117 7.64 -9.72 -19.34
C PRO A 117 7.14 -8.48 -18.57
N ASP A 118 7.79 -7.34 -18.77
CA ASP A 118 7.52 -6.06 -18.09
C ASP A 118 6.05 -5.58 -18.24
N HIS A 119 5.20 -6.29 -18.98
CA HIS A 119 3.92 -5.83 -19.51
C HIS A 119 2.80 -6.87 -19.50
N ILE A 120 2.63 -7.68 -18.43
CA ILE A 120 1.34 -8.39 -18.29
C ILE A 120 0.23 -7.35 -18.05
N ASN A 121 -0.59 -7.13 -19.07
CA ASN A 121 -1.63 -6.11 -19.10
C ASN A 121 -3.03 -6.68 -19.35
N THR A 122 -3.18 -8.01 -19.22
CA THR A 122 -4.42 -8.77 -19.38
C THR A 122 -4.47 -9.91 -18.38
N THR A 123 -5.68 -10.38 -18.04
CA THR A 123 -5.86 -11.57 -17.21
C THR A 123 -5.47 -12.83 -17.98
N LYS A 124 -5.61 -12.84 -19.31
CA LYS A 124 -5.03 -13.90 -20.16
C LYS A 124 -3.54 -14.09 -19.91
N GLY A 125 -2.75 -13.02 -19.98
CA GLY A 125 -1.31 -13.09 -19.72
C GLY A 125 -1.00 -13.57 -18.30
N MET A 126 -1.84 -13.17 -17.33
CA MET A 126 -1.74 -13.69 -15.96
C MET A 126 -2.06 -15.19 -15.84
N PHE A 127 -3.02 -15.68 -16.62
CA PHE A 127 -3.33 -17.10 -16.66
C PHE A 127 -2.19 -17.90 -17.32
N GLU A 128 -1.57 -17.37 -18.37
CA GLU A 128 -0.38 -17.96 -18.99
C GLU A 128 0.81 -18.01 -18.03
N GLU A 129 1.05 -16.94 -17.27
CA GLU A 129 2.04 -16.90 -16.18
C GLU A 129 1.74 -17.93 -15.09
N PHE A 130 0.46 -18.06 -14.70
CA PHE A 130 0.02 -19.10 -13.77
C PHE A 130 0.31 -20.51 -14.30
N LEU A 131 0.01 -20.79 -15.58
CA LEU A 131 0.31 -22.09 -16.18
C LEU A 131 1.82 -22.37 -16.23
N TYR A 132 2.62 -21.35 -16.55
CA TYR A 132 4.08 -21.44 -16.50
C TYR A 132 4.56 -21.78 -15.09
N LEU A 133 4.03 -21.08 -14.08
CA LEU A 133 4.37 -21.32 -12.68
C LEU A 133 3.98 -22.74 -12.24
N MET A 134 2.79 -23.21 -12.60
CA MET A 134 2.34 -24.57 -12.27
C MET A 134 3.21 -25.63 -12.95
N LYS A 135 3.71 -25.38 -14.16
CA LYS A 135 4.60 -26.31 -14.87
C LYS A 135 6.01 -26.37 -14.27
N ASN A 136 6.59 -25.23 -13.91
CA ASN A 136 8.03 -25.13 -13.62
C ASN A 136 8.34 -25.02 -12.12
N HIS A 137 7.37 -24.59 -11.31
CA HIS A 137 7.60 -24.30 -9.90
C HIS A 137 6.68 -25.09 -8.96
N PHE A 138 5.60 -25.70 -9.41
CA PHE A 138 4.82 -26.59 -8.56
C PHE A 138 5.64 -27.84 -8.20
N ASN A 139 5.64 -28.23 -6.93
CA ASN A 139 6.36 -29.40 -6.45
C ASN A 139 5.35 -30.44 -5.94
N PRO A 140 5.14 -31.57 -6.62
CA PRO A 140 4.16 -32.57 -6.20
C PRO A 140 4.53 -33.29 -4.89
N ASP A 141 5.81 -33.29 -4.50
CA ASP A 141 6.33 -33.98 -3.31
C ASP A 141 6.28 -33.09 -2.05
N LYS A 142 5.91 -31.82 -2.19
CA LYS A 142 5.84 -30.83 -1.11
C LYS A 142 4.48 -30.14 -1.09
N PRO A 143 4.01 -29.66 0.08
CA PRO A 143 2.86 -28.79 0.10
C PRO A 143 3.23 -27.45 -0.57
N ASN A 144 2.36 -26.93 -1.42
CA ASN A 144 2.60 -25.71 -2.19
C ASN A 144 1.79 -24.55 -1.61
N PHE A 145 2.37 -23.35 -1.64
CA PHE A 145 1.66 -22.08 -1.48
C PHE A 145 1.81 -21.31 -2.79
N ILE A 146 0.73 -21.25 -3.56
CA ILE A 146 0.69 -20.62 -4.87
C ILE A 146 -0.16 -19.36 -4.77
N PHE A 147 0.47 -18.20 -4.98
CA PHE A 147 -0.19 -16.90 -4.96
C PHE A 147 -0.36 -16.36 -6.37
N VAL A 148 -1.58 -16.02 -6.77
CA VAL A 148 -1.88 -15.47 -8.09
C VAL A 148 -2.52 -14.11 -7.91
N HIS A 149 -1.84 -13.04 -8.33
CA HIS A 149 -2.35 -11.68 -8.25
C HIS A 149 -2.67 -11.14 -9.64
N THR A 150 -3.97 -10.99 -9.91
CA THR A 150 -4.53 -10.50 -11.17
C THR A 150 -4.87 -9.02 -11.09
N GLY A 151 -4.64 -8.28 -12.18
CA GLY A 151 -4.96 -6.85 -12.26
C GLY A 151 -6.45 -6.60 -12.53
N PRO A 152 -6.90 -5.34 -12.51
CA PRO A 152 -8.30 -4.96 -12.75
C PRO A 152 -8.61 -4.91 -14.26
N PHE A 153 -8.40 -6.02 -14.96
CA PHE A 153 -8.54 -6.10 -16.42
C PHE A 153 -9.97 -6.48 -16.86
N GLU A 154 -10.33 -6.10 -18.08
CA GLU A 154 -11.64 -6.37 -18.69
C GLU A 154 -11.93 -7.87 -18.86
N ASP A 155 -10.89 -8.68 -19.07
CA ASP A 155 -10.99 -10.12 -19.33
C ASP A 155 -10.96 -10.98 -18.05
N ASN A 156 -11.07 -10.37 -16.86
CA ASN A 156 -11.09 -11.05 -15.58
C ASN A 156 -12.16 -12.15 -15.48
N ASP A 157 -13.39 -11.85 -15.88
CA ASP A 157 -14.50 -12.82 -15.85
C ASP A 157 -14.28 -14.03 -16.79
N THR A 158 -13.34 -13.94 -17.74
CA THR A 158 -13.01 -15.04 -18.65
C THR A 158 -11.87 -15.91 -18.11
N TYR A 159 -10.82 -15.30 -17.56
CA TYR A 159 -9.57 -16.02 -17.25
C TYR A 159 -9.38 -16.35 -15.77
N VAL A 160 -10.01 -15.63 -14.83
CA VAL A 160 -10.01 -16.04 -13.42
C VAL A 160 -10.71 -17.40 -13.24
N PRO A 161 -11.88 -17.69 -13.85
CA PRO A 161 -12.50 -19.03 -13.78
C PRO A 161 -11.58 -20.16 -14.27
N LYS A 162 -10.75 -19.90 -15.29
CA LYS A 162 -9.84 -20.91 -15.85
C LYS A 162 -8.77 -21.37 -14.85
N ILE A 163 -8.40 -20.54 -13.88
CA ILE A 163 -7.55 -20.95 -12.77
C ILE A 163 -8.26 -22.04 -11.96
N PHE A 164 -9.52 -21.83 -11.59
CA PHE A 164 -10.31 -22.83 -10.85
C PHE A 164 -10.55 -24.11 -11.66
N GLU A 165 -10.85 -23.98 -12.95
CA GLU A 165 -11.00 -25.12 -13.86
C GLU A 165 -9.71 -25.95 -13.95
N TYR A 166 -8.56 -25.28 -14.05
CA TYR A 166 -7.26 -25.94 -14.04
C TYR A 166 -7.06 -26.73 -12.74
N LEU A 167 -7.30 -26.10 -11.58
CA LEU A 167 -7.14 -26.78 -10.28
C LEU A 167 -8.05 -28.00 -10.15
N LYS A 168 -9.29 -27.92 -10.66
CA LYS A 168 -10.24 -29.05 -10.68
C LYS A 168 -9.75 -30.16 -11.61
N LYS A 169 -9.33 -29.81 -12.83
CA LYS A 169 -8.83 -30.77 -13.84
C LYS A 169 -7.58 -31.51 -13.38
N GLN A 170 -6.72 -30.86 -12.59
CA GLN A 170 -5.51 -31.46 -12.01
C GLN A 170 -5.76 -32.16 -10.67
N ASN A 171 -7.01 -32.29 -10.22
CA ASN A 171 -7.37 -32.85 -8.90
C ASN A 171 -6.73 -32.12 -7.71
N LEU A 172 -6.34 -30.85 -7.87
CA LEU A 172 -5.72 -30.05 -6.81
C LEU A 172 -6.75 -29.29 -5.97
N TYR A 173 -7.96 -29.11 -6.48
CA TYR A 173 -8.98 -28.25 -5.86
C TYR A 173 -9.61 -28.82 -4.59
N ASN A 174 -9.79 -30.14 -4.48
CA ASN A 174 -10.52 -30.76 -3.38
C ASN A 174 -9.69 -30.93 -2.10
N ASP A 175 -8.38 -31.13 -2.25
CA ASP A 175 -7.44 -31.37 -1.15
C ASP A 175 -6.61 -30.11 -0.78
N ALA A 176 -7.04 -28.94 -1.25
CA ALA A 176 -6.35 -27.68 -1.02
C ALA A 176 -7.21 -26.66 -0.26
N ILE A 177 -6.53 -25.75 0.43
CA ILE A 177 -7.12 -24.49 0.87
C ILE A 177 -7.13 -23.57 -0.35
N VAL A 178 -8.31 -23.13 -0.80
CA VAL A 178 -8.45 -22.21 -1.94
C VAL A 178 -9.05 -20.91 -1.44
N ILE A 179 -8.32 -19.82 -1.61
CA ILE A 179 -8.71 -18.48 -1.16
C ILE A 179 -8.90 -17.61 -2.39
N MET A 180 -10.03 -16.91 -2.46
CA MET A 180 -10.25 -15.86 -3.44
C MET A 180 -10.57 -14.56 -2.69
N SER A 181 -9.80 -13.51 -2.93
CA SER A 181 -10.06 -12.20 -2.31
C SER A 181 -9.67 -11.06 -3.23
N SER A 182 -10.17 -9.86 -2.93
CA SER A 182 -9.54 -8.65 -3.46
C SER A 182 -8.62 -8.05 -2.41
N ASP A 183 -7.58 -7.35 -2.84
CA ASP A 183 -6.65 -6.66 -1.94
C ASP A 183 -7.31 -5.46 -1.24
N HIS A 184 -8.23 -4.81 -1.95
CA HIS A 184 -9.16 -3.81 -1.46
C HIS A 184 -10.29 -3.64 -2.47
N GLY A 185 -11.23 -2.74 -2.19
CA GLY A 185 -12.24 -2.33 -3.17
C GLY A 185 -11.78 -1.11 -3.98
N TYR A 186 -12.68 -0.40 -4.65
CA TYR A 186 -12.34 0.77 -5.45
C TYR A 186 -13.39 1.86 -5.30
N VAL A 187 -12.98 3.09 -5.62
CA VAL A 187 -13.89 4.23 -5.60
C VAL A 187 -15.00 4.00 -6.61
N ASP A 188 -16.25 4.15 -6.17
CA ASP A 188 -17.40 4.16 -7.06
C ASP A 188 -17.74 5.59 -7.46
N TYR A 189 -17.23 5.99 -8.62
CA TYR A 189 -17.51 7.32 -9.19
C TYR A 189 -18.93 7.44 -9.78
N GLY A 190 -19.73 6.36 -9.77
CA GLY A 190 -21.08 6.34 -10.32
C GLY A 190 -21.15 6.84 -11.76
N ARG A 191 -22.01 7.84 -12.00
CA ARG A 191 -22.18 8.47 -13.33
C ARG A 191 -20.95 9.28 -13.77
N PHE A 192 -20.04 9.62 -12.86
CA PHE A 192 -18.82 10.39 -13.14
C PHE A 192 -17.59 9.50 -13.38
N HIS A 193 -17.75 8.20 -13.61
CA HIS A 193 -16.62 7.28 -13.82
C HIS A 193 -15.63 7.78 -14.87
N TYR A 194 -16.05 8.45 -15.95
CA TYR A 194 -15.12 9.04 -16.92
C TYR A 194 -14.23 10.16 -16.35
N PHE A 195 -14.77 11.04 -15.50
CA PHE A 195 -13.97 12.07 -14.80
C PHE A 195 -13.13 11.45 -13.68
N GLY A 196 -13.68 10.44 -12.98
CA GLY A 196 -12.94 9.63 -12.03
C GLY A 196 -11.70 9.00 -12.66
N TRP A 197 -11.83 8.42 -13.87
CA TRP A 197 -10.75 7.87 -14.70
C TRP A 197 -9.69 8.90 -15.11
N ALA A 198 -10.08 10.12 -15.48
CA ALA A 198 -9.10 11.18 -15.74
C ALA A 198 -8.32 11.63 -14.49
N LEU A 199 -8.89 11.40 -13.30
CA LEU A 199 -8.28 11.67 -12.00
C LEU A 199 -7.64 10.42 -11.35
N GLN A 200 -7.79 9.24 -11.97
CA GLN A 200 -7.53 7.92 -11.38
C GLN A 200 -6.11 7.66 -10.89
N PRO A 201 -5.04 8.04 -11.62
CA PRO A 201 -3.68 7.69 -11.21
C PRO A 201 -3.28 8.24 -9.84
N ARG A 202 -4.10 9.16 -9.31
CA ARG A 202 -3.75 10.00 -8.18
C ARG A 202 -4.82 10.04 -7.10
N THR A 203 -5.90 9.26 -7.14
CA THR A 203 -7.07 9.58 -6.29
C THR A 203 -7.60 8.48 -5.40
N HIS A 204 -7.57 7.19 -5.77
CA HIS A 204 -8.24 6.18 -4.93
C HIS A 204 -7.61 6.04 -3.53
N SER A 205 -6.29 6.23 -3.39
CA SER A 205 -5.59 6.29 -2.09
C SER A 205 -5.84 7.58 -1.29
N PHE A 206 -6.65 8.52 -1.81
CA PHE A 206 -7.12 9.69 -1.05
C PHE A 206 -8.57 9.55 -0.61
N TYR A 207 -9.26 8.50 -1.02
CA TYR A 207 -10.62 8.22 -0.60
C TYR A 207 -10.63 7.00 0.33
N VAL A 208 -11.41 7.11 1.39
CA VAL A 208 -11.72 5.98 2.27
C VAL A 208 -13.23 6.00 2.44
N ASP A 209 -13.89 5.03 1.83
CA ASP A 209 -15.31 4.75 1.99
C ASP A 209 -15.53 3.24 1.87
N SER A 210 -16.76 2.79 2.10
CA SER A 210 -17.09 1.36 2.10
C SER A 210 -16.78 0.67 0.78
N ASN A 211 -16.83 1.36 -0.36
CA ASN A 211 -16.47 0.79 -1.65
C ASN A 211 -14.97 0.59 -1.78
N THR A 212 -14.15 1.42 -1.13
CA THR A 212 -12.68 1.31 -1.21
C THR A 212 -12.11 0.33 -0.21
N TYR A 213 -12.68 0.24 1.01
CA TYR A 213 -12.13 -0.63 2.05
C TYR A 213 -12.81 -1.99 2.17
N LEU A 214 -14.07 -2.14 1.75
CA LEU A 214 -14.69 -3.47 1.72
C LEU A 214 -14.17 -4.24 0.51
N ALA A 215 -13.60 -5.39 0.81
CA ALA A 215 -13.02 -6.31 -0.15
C ALA A 215 -13.90 -7.56 -0.29
N ASN A 216 -13.57 -8.37 -1.29
CA ASN A 216 -14.11 -9.71 -1.42
C ASN A 216 -13.25 -10.69 -0.62
N LEU A 217 -13.86 -11.66 0.05
CA LEU A 217 -13.14 -12.78 0.67
C LEU A 217 -14.00 -14.04 0.68
N ASN A 218 -13.45 -15.08 0.07
CA ASN A 218 -13.98 -16.43 0.01
C ASN A 218 -12.87 -17.41 0.38
N ILE A 219 -13.17 -18.36 1.26
CA ILE A 219 -12.25 -19.42 1.67
C ILE A 219 -12.94 -20.75 1.48
N ARG A 220 -12.31 -21.64 0.71
CA ARG A 220 -12.65 -23.06 0.63
C ARG A 220 -11.60 -23.87 1.37
N LEU A 221 -12.07 -24.80 2.19
CA LEU A 221 -11.23 -25.73 2.93
C LEU A 221 -11.43 -27.16 2.41
N PRO A 222 -10.39 -28.00 2.43
CA PRO A 222 -10.54 -29.42 2.14
C PRO A 222 -11.26 -30.12 3.30
N SER A 223 -11.97 -31.22 3.02
CA SER A 223 -12.73 -31.98 4.03
C SER A 223 -11.86 -32.54 5.16
N SER A 224 -10.56 -32.72 4.89
CA SER A 224 -9.57 -33.12 5.90
C SER A 224 -9.29 -32.05 6.97
N LEU A 225 -9.66 -30.78 6.72
CA LEU A 225 -9.48 -29.67 7.66
C LEU A 225 -10.78 -29.13 8.25
N SER A 226 -11.88 -29.20 7.51
CA SER A 226 -13.18 -28.65 7.93
C SER A 226 -14.34 -29.41 7.30
N ASN A 227 -15.40 -29.61 8.07
CA ASN A 227 -16.68 -30.12 7.56
C ASN A 227 -17.55 -29.00 6.96
N VAL A 228 -17.17 -27.73 7.12
CA VAL A 228 -17.92 -26.59 6.61
C VAL A 228 -17.56 -26.35 5.16
N ARG A 229 -18.46 -26.73 4.26
CA ARG A 229 -18.27 -26.54 2.81
C ARG A 229 -18.70 -25.15 2.35
N THR A 230 -19.87 -24.70 2.79
CA THR A 230 -20.45 -23.41 2.44
C THR A 230 -20.99 -22.73 3.69
N LYS A 231 -20.75 -21.42 3.80
CA LYS A 231 -21.26 -20.60 4.90
C LYS A 231 -21.15 -19.13 4.52
N GLU A 232 -22.13 -18.33 4.93
CA GLU A 232 -22.00 -16.88 4.88
C GLU A 232 -21.70 -16.34 6.28
N ILE A 233 -20.68 -15.50 6.38
CA ILE A 233 -20.26 -14.85 7.62
C ILE A 233 -20.44 -13.34 7.43
N ASP A 234 -21.27 -12.75 8.29
CA ASP A 234 -21.64 -11.34 8.24
C ASP A 234 -21.19 -10.60 9.51
N VAL A 235 -19.92 -10.77 9.85
CA VAL A 235 -19.25 -9.97 10.89
C VAL A 235 -18.00 -9.33 10.28
N PRO A 236 -17.56 -8.15 10.76
CA PRO A 236 -16.34 -7.52 10.30
C PRO A 236 -15.12 -8.41 10.53
N VAL A 237 -14.39 -8.69 9.46
CA VAL A 237 -13.09 -9.39 9.49
C VAL A 237 -12.09 -8.57 8.68
N CYS A 238 -10.80 -8.68 8.96
CA CYS A 238 -9.80 -7.99 8.17
C CYS A 238 -9.07 -8.95 7.22
N LEU A 239 -8.65 -8.48 6.05
CA LEU A 239 -7.88 -9.30 5.11
C LEU A 239 -6.58 -9.82 5.71
N PHE A 240 -5.99 -9.10 6.69
CA PHE A 240 -4.80 -9.59 7.37
C PHE A 240 -5.04 -10.78 8.30
N ASP A 241 -6.29 -11.20 8.51
CA ASP A 241 -6.67 -12.42 9.23
C ASP A 241 -6.53 -13.68 8.35
N ILE A 242 -6.42 -13.53 7.02
CA ILE A 242 -6.35 -14.65 6.07
C ILE A 242 -5.20 -15.59 6.38
N LEU A 243 -3.97 -15.05 6.49
CA LEU A 243 -2.79 -15.90 6.68
C LEU A 243 -2.67 -16.44 8.10
N GLU A 244 -3.18 -15.74 9.12
CA GLU A 244 -3.32 -16.29 10.48
C GLU A 244 -4.26 -17.51 10.46
N THR A 245 -5.37 -17.42 9.72
CA THR A 245 -6.33 -18.52 9.56
C THR A 245 -5.68 -19.72 8.87
N VAL A 246 -4.95 -19.49 7.78
CA VAL A 246 -4.20 -20.54 7.08
C VAL A 246 -3.19 -21.21 8.01
N CYS A 247 -2.41 -20.43 8.75
CA CYS A 247 -1.44 -20.93 9.71
C CYS A 247 -2.09 -21.73 10.85
N ASP A 248 -3.25 -21.34 11.37
CA ASP A 248 -4.00 -22.08 12.39
C ASP A 248 -4.50 -23.45 11.85
N TYR A 249 -5.11 -23.49 10.66
CA TYR A 249 -5.51 -24.76 10.05
C TYR A 249 -4.34 -25.70 9.77
N THR A 250 -3.20 -25.14 9.35
CA THR A 250 -2.00 -25.91 8.99
C THR A 250 -1.04 -26.14 10.16
N LYS A 251 -1.38 -25.66 11.36
CA LYS A 251 -0.57 -25.72 12.59
C LYS A 251 0.83 -25.13 12.41
N ILE A 252 0.96 -24.07 11.60
CA ILE A 252 2.20 -23.34 11.39
C ILE A 252 2.25 -22.19 12.41
N PRO A 253 3.21 -22.19 13.35
CA PRO A 253 3.31 -21.10 14.32
C PRO A 253 3.78 -19.81 13.63
N PHE A 254 3.14 -18.70 13.94
CA PHE A 254 3.61 -17.36 13.60
C PHE A 254 3.41 -16.40 14.76
N GLY A 255 4.53 -15.83 15.21
CA GLY A 255 4.58 -14.79 16.23
C GLY A 255 5.25 -13.55 15.65
N ALA A 256 4.58 -12.41 15.79
CA ALA A 256 5.14 -11.11 15.48
C ALA A 256 4.72 -10.12 16.56
N GLU A 257 5.62 -9.19 16.90
CA GLU A 257 5.29 -8.07 17.78
C GLU A 257 4.10 -7.29 17.20
N ASN A 258 3.20 -6.79 18.04
CA ASN A 258 2.04 -5.99 17.64
C ASN A 258 1.15 -6.63 16.56
N LYS A 259 1.17 -7.96 16.42
CA LYS A 259 0.25 -8.70 15.55
C LYS A 259 -1.19 -8.40 15.97
N LYS A 260 -2.01 -7.96 15.02
CA LYS A 260 -3.43 -7.67 15.21
C LYS A 260 -4.32 -8.74 14.57
N ALA A 261 -3.79 -9.55 13.66
CA ALA A 261 -4.51 -10.63 12.99
C ALA A 261 -5.04 -11.68 13.98
N VAL A 262 -6.24 -12.18 13.71
CA VAL A 262 -6.94 -13.20 14.49
C VAL A 262 -7.42 -14.29 13.54
N SER A 263 -7.22 -15.56 13.88
CA SER A 263 -7.70 -16.68 13.07
C SER A 263 -9.23 -16.67 12.94
N LEU A 264 -9.71 -16.81 11.70
CA LEU A 264 -11.13 -16.92 11.36
C LEU A 264 -11.68 -18.34 11.57
N LYS A 265 -10.82 -19.31 11.93
CA LYS A 265 -11.20 -20.72 12.08
C LYS A 265 -12.41 -20.91 12.99
N ARG A 266 -12.46 -20.27 14.16
CA ARG A 266 -13.61 -20.40 15.07
C ARG A 266 -14.91 -19.84 14.48
N LEU A 267 -14.84 -18.76 13.71
CA LEU A 267 -15.99 -18.21 12.99
C LEU A 267 -16.47 -19.16 11.88
N ILE A 268 -15.54 -19.85 11.21
CA ILE A 268 -15.85 -20.84 10.18
C ILE A 268 -16.51 -22.07 10.81
N GLU A 269 -15.83 -22.71 11.77
CA GLU A 269 -16.22 -24.02 12.32
C GLU A 269 -17.43 -23.98 13.25
N THR A 270 -17.77 -22.81 13.82
CA THR A 270 -18.82 -22.72 14.85
C THR A 270 -19.88 -21.68 14.52
N ASN A 271 -21.08 -21.86 15.06
CA ASN A 271 -22.13 -20.84 15.06
C ASN A 271 -22.25 -20.14 16.42
N ASP A 272 -21.15 -20.12 17.19
CA ASP A 272 -21.12 -19.52 18.52
C ASP A 272 -21.28 -17.99 18.44
N GLU A 273 -22.41 -17.49 18.93
CA GLU A 273 -22.71 -16.05 18.96
C GLU A 273 -21.69 -15.27 19.81
N LYS A 274 -21.07 -15.88 20.82
CA LYS A 274 -20.00 -15.22 21.59
C LYS A 274 -18.78 -14.96 20.72
N ILE A 275 -18.49 -15.83 19.75
CA ILE A 275 -17.40 -15.62 18.80
C ILE A 275 -17.74 -14.52 17.82
N LYS A 276 -18.96 -14.47 17.30
CA LYS A 276 -19.41 -13.36 16.46
C LYS A 276 -19.33 -12.03 17.21
N ASP A 277 -19.74 -12.00 18.47
CA ASP A 277 -19.67 -10.82 19.34
C ASP A 277 -18.23 -10.33 19.55
N ILE A 278 -17.25 -11.22 19.71
CA ILE A 278 -15.83 -10.86 19.79
C ILE A 278 -15.37 -10.13 18.52
N PHE A 279 -15.75 -10.63 17.33
CA PHE A 279 -15.40 -9.98 16.07
C PHE A 279 -16.16 -8.67 15.85
N ASN A 280 -17.43 -8.59 16.25
CA ASN A 280 -18.23 -7.36 16.18
C ASN A 280 -17.71 -6.26 17.11
N LYS A 281 -17.11 -6.61 18.26
CA LYS A 281 -16.52 -5.65 19.20
C LYS A 281 -15.05 -5.31 18.89
N ARG A 282 -14.48 -5.94 17.87
CA ARG A 282 -13.08 -5.70 17.48
C ARG A 282 -13.01 -4.40 16.69
N MET A 283 -12.28 -3.43 17.23
CA MET A 283 -12.00 -2.20 16.51
C MET A 283 -10.99 -2.46 15.37
N LEU A 284 -11.36 -2.03 14.17
CA LEU A 284 -10.55 -2.10 12.97
C LEU A 284 -10.23 -0.70 12.46
N ARG A 285 -9.12 -0.61 11.73
CA ARG A 285 -8.58 0.64 11.22
C ARG A 285 -8.16 0.48 9.77
N VAL A 286 -8.57 1.43 8.94
CA VAL A 286 -8.21 1.54 7.54
C VAL A 286 -7.56 2.89 7.30
N ASP A 287 -6.38 2.91 6.71
CA ASP A 287 -5.70 4.16 6.39
C ASP A 287 -5.40 4.26 4.90
N SER A 288 -5.65 5.44 4.34
CA SER A 288 -5.39 5.73 2.93
C SER A 288 -3.90 5.98 2.65
N ARG A 289 -3.11 6.19 3.70
CA ARG A 289 -1.69 6.54 3.66
C ARG A 289 -0.96 5.98 4.88
N TYR A 290 0.35 5.79 4.74
CA TYR A 290 1.23 5.51 5.88
C TYR A 290 1.30 6.69 6.86
N TYR A 291 1.78 6.43 8.08
CA TYR A 291 1.78 7.40 9.17
C TYR A 291 2.47 8.73 8.83
N MET A 292 3.64 8.70 8.17
CA MET A 292 4.42 9.93 7.91
C MET A 292 3.98 10.66 6.64
N GLN A 293 2.87 10.27 6.03
CA GLN A 293 2.34 10.91 4.84
C GLN A 293 1.17 11.84 5.19
N ASN A 294 1.22 13.05 4.64
CA ASN A 294 0.17 14.04 4.86
C ASN A 294 -1.13 13.67 4.12
N HIS A 295 -2.23 14.31 4.54
CA HIS A 295 -3.57 14.13 3.95
C HIS A 295 -4.07 12.68 4.02
N LYS A 296 -3.64 11.95 5.05
CA LYS A 296 -4.16 10.64 5.43
C LYS A 296 -5.65 10.78 5.74
N ARG A 297 -6.46 9.89 5.19
CA ARG A 297 -7.82 9.64 5.68
C ARG A 297 -7.84 8.29 6.37
N THR A 298 -8.55 8.23 7.48
CA THR A 298 -8.67 7.02 8.30
C THR A 298 -10.13 6.67 8.50
N ALA A 299 -10.49 5.40 8.35
CA ALA A 299 -11.76 4.87 8.82
C ALA A 299 -11.52 4.01 10.07
N LEU A 300 -12.27 4.30 11.12
CA LEU A 300 -12.32 3.52 12.36
C LEU A 300 -13.65 2.76 12.40
N ILE A 301 -13.58 1.45 12.56
CA ILE A 301 -14.72 0.55 12.42
C ILE A 301 -14.88 -0.24 13.73
N ASP A 302 -16.10 -0.28 14.26
CA ASP A 302 -16.49 -1.08 15.42
C ASP A 302 -17.86 -1.70 15.14
N GLY A 303 -17.88 -2.99 14.82
CA GLY A 303 -19.06 -3.67 14.29
C GLY A 303 -19.51 -3.00 12.99
N HIS A 304 -20.74 -2.50 12.99
CA HIS A 304 -21.31 -1.75 11.86
C HIS A 304 -21.12 -0.22 11.97
N SER A 305 -20.54 0.28 13.07
CA SER A 305 -20.27 1.71 13.24
C SER A 305 -18.97 2.08 12.54
N VAL A 306 -19.00 3.12 11.70
CA VAL A 306 -17.85 3.60 10.95
C VAL A 306 -17.69 5.10 11.16
N HIS A 307 -16.49 5.53 11.57
CA HIS A 307 -16.13 6.93 11.70
C HIS A 307 -14.95 7.27 10.80
N PHE A 308 -15.06 8.36 10.05
CA PHE A 308 -13.99 8.85 9.18
C PHE A 308 -13.27 10.01 9.85
N VAL A 309 -11.94 10.02 9.73
CA VAL A 309 -11.04 11.03 10.28
C VAL A 309 -10.16 11.54 9.17
N SER A 310 -10.20 12.86 8.96
CA SER A 310 -9.35 13.55 7.99
C SER A 310 -8.55 14.71 8.59
N ASP A 311 -9.01 15.26 9.71
CA ASP A 311 -8.37 16.35 10.45
C ASP A 311 -8.68 16.31 11.96
N ASP A 312 -8.10 17.24 12.72
CA ASP A 312 -8.28 17.35 14.18
C ASP A 312 -9.74 17.63 14.58
N LYS A 313 -10.53 18.28 13.72
CA LYS A 313 -11.95 18.57 14.02
C LYS A 313 -12.76 17.28 13.98
N ASP A 314 -12.43 16.36 13.08
CA ASP A 314 -13.03 15.03 13.04
C ASP A 314 -12.67 14.24 14.30
N ILE A 315 -11.41 14.31 14.75
CA ILE A 315 -10.96 13.64 15.99
C ILE A 315 -11.78 14.13 17.18
N GLN A 316 -11.99 15.44 17.33
CA GLN A 316 -12.76 16.01 18.44
C GLN A 316 -14.20 15.48 18.52
N LYS A 317 -14.80 15.15 17.36
CA LYS A 317 -16.17 14.61 17.26
C LYS A 317 -16.27 13.10 17.52
N LEU A 318 -15.15 12.39 17.57
CA LEU A 318 -15.16 10.95 17.81
C LEU A 318 -15.69 10.62 19.21
N PRO A 319 -16.46 9.53 19.34
CA PRO A 319 -16.72 8.94 20.66
C PRO A 319 -15.41 8.54 21.35
N GLU A 320 -15.37 8.60 22.68
CA GLU A 320 -14.14 8.43 23.47
C GLU A 320 -13.41 7.11 23.19
N LYS A 321 -14.15 6.01 23.01
CA LYS A 321 -13.56 4.71 22.65
C LYS A 321 -12.75 4.77 21.34
N PHE A 322 -13.22 5.52 20.35
CA PHE A 322 -12.56 5.67 19.05
C PHE A 322 -11.36 6.61 19.13
N LYS A 323 -11.44 7.68 19.94
CA LYS A 323 -10.30 8.57 20.23
C LYS A 323 -9.14 7.76 20.82
N LYS A 324 -9.41 7.04 21.92
CA LYS A 324 -8.41 6.21 22.60
C LYS A 324 -7.82 5.14 21.68
N PHE A 325 -8.63 4.52 20.84
CA PHE A 325 -8.15 3.54 19.86
C PHE A 325 -7.24 4.17 18.79
N LEU A 326 -7.64 5.32 18.24
CA LEU A 326 -6.84 6.07 17.27
C LEU A 326 -5.50 6.48 17.88
N GLU A 327 -5.51 7.08 19.06
CA GLU A 327 -4.31 7.50 19.79
C GLU A 327 -3.38 6.32 20.06
N THR A 328 -3.91 5.21 20.60
CA THR A 328 -3.10 4.01 20.89
C THR A 328 -2.47 3.44 19.62
N THR A 329 -3.24 3.36 18.53
CA THR A 329 -2.73 2.81 17.26
C THR A 329 -1.77 3.75 16.54
N ASP A 330 -1.94 5.07 16.69
CA ASP A 330 -0.99 6.08 16.20
C ASP A 330 0.32 6.05 17.00
N GLU A 331 0.28 5.89 18.33
CA GLU A 331 1.49 5.73 19.15
C GLU A 331 2.24 4.43 18.84
N ASP A 332 1.53 3.31 18.67
CA ASP A 332 2.11 2.03 18.21
C ASP A 332 2.82 2.19 16.85
N ALA A 333 2.15 2.88 15.91
CA ALA A 333 2.68 3.17 14.58
C ALA A 333 3.92 4.07 14.65
N LYS A 334 3.83 5.14 15.43
CA LYS A 334 4.89 6.11 15.69
C LYS A 334 6.15 5.43 16.21
N LYS A 335 6.02 4.60 17.26
CA LYS A 335 7.14 3.83 17.83
C LYS A 335 7.80 2.93 16.78
N SER A 336 7.00 2.19 16.03
CA SER A 336 7.48 1.25 15.01
C SER A 336 8.21 1.96 13.87
N ILE A 337 7.68 3.10 13.43
CA ILE A 337 8.21 3.88 12.31
C ILE A 337 9.45 4.66 12.71
N PHE A 338 9.50 5.25 13.90
CA PHE A 338 10.69 5.95 14.36
C PHE A 338 11.88 5.03 14.57
N LYS A 339 11.67 3.75 14.87
CA LYS A 339 12.73 2.76 14.83
C LYS A 339 13.39 2.69 13.44
N LEU A 340 12.59 2.56 12.38
CA LEU A 340 13.08 2.53 11.00
C LEU A 340 13.77 3.84 10.59
N ILE A 341 13.14 4.98 10.91
CA ILE A 341 13.67 6.31 10.55
C ILE A 341 14.98 6.60 11.29
N SER A 342 15.13 6.17 12.54
CA SER A 342 16.35 6.41 13.31
C SER A 342 17.56 5.75 12.67
N GLU A 343 17.41 4.51 12.22
CA GLU A 343 18.48 3.78 11.54
C GLU A 343 18.92 4.45 10.23
N GLU A 344 17.97 5.00 9.46
CA GLU A 344 18.30 5.73 8.23
C GLU A 344 18.91 7.10 8.53
N TYR A 345 18.42 7.81 9.56
CA TYR A 345 18.99 9.09 9.99
C TYR A 345 20.45 8.93 10.38
N ASP A 346 20.78 7.95 11.21
CA ASP A 346 22.14 7.78 11.74
C ASP A 346 23.18 7.43 10.66
N LYS A 347 22.72 6.84 9.55
CA LYS A 347 23.56 6.53 8.37
C LYS A 347 23.65 7.70 7.39
N SER A 348 22.78 8.70 7.53
CA SER A 348 22.63 9.77 6.56
C SER A 348 23.60 10.92 6.80
N GLU A 349 23.86 11.64 5.72
CA GLU A 349 24.70 12.84 5.68
C GLU A 349 24.19 13.97 6.59
N ILE A 350 22.87 14.10 6.73
CA ILE A 350 22.24 15.13 7.58
C ILE A 350 22.61 14.97 9.07
N SER A 351 22.93 13.75 9.54
CA SER A 351 23.34 13.50 10.93
C SER A 351 24.70 14.12 11.30
N ASN A 352 25.52 14.44 10.29
CA ASN A 352 26.86 14.99 10.45
C ASN A 352 26.90 16.53 10.42
N ILE A 353 25.79 17.18 10.06
CA ILE A 353 25.72 18.65 10.03
C ILE A 353 25.89 19.21 11.45
N LYS A 354 26.78 20.18 11.59
CA LYS A 354 27.10 20.83 12.87
C LYS A 354 27.36 22.32 12.70
N ASN A 355 27.12 23.08 13.76
CA ASN A 355 27.38 24.52 13.86
C ASN A 355 26.65 25.35 12.79
N LYS A 356 25.47 24.91 12.35
CA LYS A 356 24.68 25.61 11.33
C LYS A 356 23.40 26.24 11.89
N LYS A 357 22.95 27.33 11.27
CA LYS A 357 21.58 27.86 11.40
C LYS A 357 20.70 27.26 10.30
N ILE A 358 19.87 26.30 10.67
CA ILE A 358 19.07 25.48 9.75
C ILE A 358 17.59 25.81 9.88
N VAL A 359 16.89 25.85 8.74
CA VAL A 359 15.43 25.79 8.71
C VAL A 359 14.97 24.43 8.20
N LEU A 360 14.09 23.77 8.94
CA LEU A 360 13.27 22.68 8.42
C LEU A 360 11.99 23.27 7.83
N TYR A 361 11.74 22.99 6.55
CA TYR A 361 10.54 23.48 5.86
C TYR A 361 9.29 22.75 6.37
N ASN A 362 8.32 23.52 6.87
CA ASN A 362 7.07 23.00 7.42
C ASN A 362 6.11 22.53 6.31
N TYR A 363 6.37 21.36 5.74
CA TYR A 363 5.55 20.77 4.69
C TYR A 363 5.41 19.24 4.76
N CYS A 364 6.15 18.56 5.63
CA CYS A 364 5.96 17.12 5.89
C CYS A 364 5.29 16.89 7.25
N HIS A 365 5.14 15.62 7.65
CA HIS A 365 4.45 15.25 8.88
C HIS A 365 5.12 15.87 10.12
N ASN A 366 4.32 16.44 11.04
CA ASN A 366 4.84 17.20 12.19
C ASN A 366 5.73 16.37 13.12
N ASP A 367 5.40 15.09 13.33
CA ASP A 367 6.26 14.21 14.14
C ASP A 367 7.64 14.02 13.51
N LEU A 368 7.72 13.88 12.19
CA LEU A 368 9.00 13.72 11.48
C LEU A 368 9.83 15.00 11.58
N LEU A 369 9.20 16.16 11.37
CA LEU A 369 9.87 17.46 11.55
C LEU A 369 10.39 17.63 12.97
N SER A 370 9.58 17.26 13.97
CA SER A 370 9.96 17.35 15.38
C SER A 370 11.11 16.42 15.72
N TYR A 371 11.07 15.19 15.23
CA TYR A 371 12.16 14.22 15.38
C TYR A 371 13.48 14.75 14.80
N VAL A 372 13.46 15.20 13.54
CA VAL A 372 14.65 15.71 12.86
C VAL A 372 15.17 16.98 13.54
N LYS A 373 14.27 17.89 13.94
CA LYS A 373 14.63 19.09 14.71
C LYS A 373 15.38 18.70 15.98
N ASN A 374 14.84 17.77 16.77
CA ASN A 374 15.43 17.37 18.04
C ASN A 374 16.84 16.77 17.85
N ARG A 375 17.03 15.91 16.83
CA ARG A 375 18.34 15.32 16.52
C ARG A 375 19.35 16.35 16.02
N LEU A 376 18.95 17.25 15.13
CA LEU A 376 19.83 18.29 14.60
C LEU A 376 20.17 19.37 15.63
N SER A 377 19.23 19.72 16.52
CA SER A 377 19.41 20.80 17.50
C SER A 377 20.51 20.52 18.53
N VAL A 378 20.94 19.26 18.66
CA VAL A 378 22.10 18.88 19.48
C VAL A 378 23.37 19.60 19.02
N LYS A 379 23.51 19.87 17.71
CA LYS A 379 24.71 20.45 17.10
C LYS A 379 24.45 21.74 16.33
N ASN A 380 23.20 22.19 16.24
CA ASN A 380 22.77 23.25 15.32
C ASN A 380 21.68 24.13 15.95
N VAL A 381 21.45 25.31 15.37
CA VAL A 381 20.27 26.13 15.68
C VAL A 381 19.20 25.84 14.64
N VAL A 382 18.13 25.17 15.03
CA VAL A 382 17.12 24.64 14.09
C VAL A 382 15.74 25.25 14.34
N SER A 383 15.14 25.81 13.28
CA SER A 383 13.77 26.31 13.30
C SER A 383 12.89 25.51 12.32
N ILE A 384 11.60 25.32 12.65
CA ILE A 384 10.61 24.78 11.70
C ILE A 384 9.80 25.97 11.19
N LEU A 385 9.85 26.25 9.88
CA LEU A 385 9.20 27.43 9.30
C LEU A 385 8.50 27.10 7.99
N ASP A 386 7.37 27.78 7.76
CA ASP A 386 6.71 27.82 6.45
C ASP A 386 7.44 28.78 5.49
N LEU A 387 7.04 28.80 4.21
CA LEU A 387 7.66 29.65 3.20
C LEU A 387 7.48 31.14 3.49
N LYS A 388 6.36 31.54 4.11
CA LYS A 388 6.07 32.94 4.43
C LYS A 388 7.06 33.47 5.47
N ASN A 389 7.35 32.69 6.50
CA ASN A 389 8.27 33.05 7.56
C ASN A 389 9.74 32.92 7.12
N ILE A 390 10.08 31.91 6.29
CA ILE A 390 11.39 31.84 5.65
C ILE A 390 11.68 33.13 4.87
N LYS A 391 10.71 33.62 4.08
CA LYS A 391 10.87 34.84 3.26
C LYS A 391 11.19 36.09 4.08
N LYS A 392 10.72 36.19 5.33
CA LYS A 392 10.95 37.35 6.20
C LYS A 392 12.39 37.41 6.71
N ASP A 393 12.95 36.26 7.05
CA ASP A 393 14.19 36.16 7.84
C ASP A 393 15.30 35.32 7.17
N TYR A 394 15.19 35.04 5.87
CA TYR A 394 16.04 34.06 5.19
C TYR A 394 17.55 34.27 5.35
N ARG A 395 17.99 35.53 5.53
CA ARG A 395 19.41 35.90 5.71
C ARG A 395 20.02 35.35 7.00
N LYS A 396 19.20 34.92 7.97
CA LYS A 396 19.66 34.34 9.24
C LYS A 396 20.05 32.87 9.12
N TYR A 397 19.75 32.22 8.00
CA TYR A 397 19.90 30.78 7.85
C TYR A 397 20.94 30.43 6.79
N GLU A 398 21.74 29.43 7.09
CA GLU A 398 22.77 28.90 6.19
C GLU A 398 22.23 27.81 5.27
N ALA A 399 21.21 27.07 5.73
CA ALA A 399 20.57 26.02 4.96
C ALA A 399 19.07 25.93 5.24
N VAL A 400 18.32 25.56 4.21
CA VAL A 400 16.94 25.12 4.31
C VAL A 400 16.89 23.64 3.95
N ILE A 401 16.30 22.82 4.80
CA ILE A 401 16.10 21.38 4.60
C ILE A 401 14.61 21.14 4.39
N ALA A 402 14.27 20.37 3.37
CA ALA A 402 12.89 19.98 3.09
C ALA A 402 12.81 18.46 2.88
N ILE A 403 11.94 17.79 3.66
CA ILE A 403 11.75 16.34 3.59
C ILE A 403 10.54 16.02 2.72
N VAL A 404 10.79 15.48 1.55
CA VAL A 404 9.83 15.13 0.51
C VAL A 404 9.30 13.71 0.73
N ASN A 405 8.07 13.61 1.23
CA ASN A 405 7.35 12.35 1.50
C ASN A 405 6.18 12.11 0.52
N ASN A 406 6.06 12.94 -0.52
CA ASN A 406 5.00 12.87 -1.52
C ASN A 406 5.57 13.18 -2.91
N SER A 407 5.21 12.36 -3.91
CA SER A 407 5.55 12.58 -5.32
C SER A 407 4.95 13.88 -5.89
N GLN A 408 3.96 14.47 -5.24
CA GLN A 408 3.19 15.57 -5.83
C GLN A 408 3.89 16.94 -5.81
N PHE A 409 5.02 17.11 -5.11
CA PHE A 409 5.90 18.30 -5.07
C PHE A 409 5.23 19.71 -5.01
N TYR A 410 3.92 19.82 -4.80
CA TYR A 410 3.12 21.00 -5.16
C TYR A 410 3.54 22.25 -4.37
N GLY A 411 3.96 22.08 -3.12
CA GLY A 411 4.50 23.14 -2.27
C GLY A 411 6.02 23.38 -2.35
N TYR A 412 6.79 22.53 -3.03
CA TYR A 412 8.25 22.66 -3.10
C TYR A 412 8.70 23.56 -4.24
N SER A 413 7.93 23.64 -5.34
CA SER A 413 8.26 24.50 -6.48
C SER A 413 8.55 25.95 -6.08
N ARG A 414 7.71 26.50 -5.19
CA ARG A 414 7.84 27.86 -4.66
C ARG A 414 9.05 27.99 -3.72
N LEU A 415 9.33 26.96 -2.92
CA LEU A 415 10.50 26.93 -2.05
C LEU A 415 11.80 26.90 -2.86
N VAL A 416 11.91 25.98 -3.82
CA VAL A 416 13.05 25.83 -4.73
C VAL A 416 13.31 27.13 -5.48
N SER A 417 12.28 27.71 -6.09
CA SER A 417 12.39 29.00 -6.79
C SER A 417 12.87 30.12 -5.87
N PHE A 418 12.38 30.15 -4.63
CA PHE A 418 12.78 31.14 -3.63
C PHE A 418 14.24 30.98 -3.21
N CYS A 419 14.65 29.77 -2.80
CA CYS A 419 16.02 29.49 -2.39
C CYS A 419 17.00 29.79 -3.51
N LYS A 420 16.67 29.44 -4.76
CA LYS A 420 17.48 29.78 -5.93
C LYS A 420 17.63 31.30 -6.11
N LYS A 421 16.50 32.04 -6.11
CA LYS A 421 16.50 33.50 -6.27
C LYS A 421 17.30 34.22 -5.16
N LYS A 422 17.37 33.62 -3.98
CA LYS A 422 18.03 34.20 -2.80
C LYS A 422 19.41 33.59 -2.50
N ASN A 423 19.90 32.69 -3.35
CA ASN A 423 21.15 31.96 -3.17
C ASN A 423 21.25 31.27 -1.80
N ILE A 424 20.18 30.61 -1.36
CA ILE A 424 20.12 29.84 -0.11
C ILE A 424 20.38 28.37 -0.43
N ASN A 425 21.23 27.72 0.36
CA ASN A 425 21.46 26.28 0.24
C ASN A 425 20.17 25.51 0.60
N LEU A 426 19.61 24.78 -0.37
CA LEU A 426 18.40 23.98 -0.20
C LEU A 426 18.76 22.49 -0.30
N ILE A 427 18.55 21.77 0.79
CA ILE A 427 18.75 20.31 0.87
C ILE A 427 17.37 19.65 0.81
N LEU A 428 17.11 18.89 -0.25
CA LEU A 428 15.88 18.12 -0.40
C LEU A 428 16.17 16.66 -0.09
N LEU A 429 15.43 16.09 0.85
CA LEU A 429 15.63 14.71 1.31
C LEU A 429 14.34 13.90 1.14
N ASP A 430 14.40 12.58 0.95
CA ASP A 430 13.25 11.72 1.23
C ASP A 430 13.17 11.33 2.71
N THR A 431 12.19 10.51 3.09
CA THR A 431 12.02 10.01 4.47
C THR A 431 13.08 9.02 4.93
N MET A 432 13.96 8.56 4.03
CA MET A 432 15.19 7.83 4.35
C MET A 432 16.41 8.76 4.34
N PHE A 433 16.19 10.07 4.32
CA PHE A 433 17.23 11.10 4.34
C PHE A 433 18.20 11.03 3.16
N ARG A 434 17.76 10.49 2.02
CA ARG A 434 18.54 10.50 0.79
C ARG A 434 18.26 11.77 0.01
N GLU A 435 19.31 12.39 -0.51
CA GLU A 435 19.16 13.60 -1.32
C GLU A 435 18.29 13.35 -2.56
N LYS A 436 17.39 14.30 -2.84
CA LYS A 436 16.52 14.32 -4.00
C LYS A 436 16.81 15.53 -4.85
N LYS A 437 16.92 15.33 -6.15
CA LYS A 437 16.90 16.44 -7.10
C LYS A 437 15.46 16.86 -7.34
N TYR A 438 15.19 18.15 -7.24
CA TYR A 438 13.90 18.68 -7.68
C TYR A 438 13.88 18.73 -9.20
N VAL A 439 13.00 17.93 -9.81
CA VAL A 439 12.81 17.94 -11.26
C VAL A 439 11.31 18.03 -11.52
N LYS A 440 10.78 19.25 -11.74
CA LYS A 440 9.34 19.46 -12.00
C LYS A 440 8.91 18.76 -13.28
N TYR A 441 9.83 18.71 -14.25
CA TYR A 441 9.68 17.98 -15.48
C TYR A 441 9.49 16.47 -15.27
N GLU A 442 10.28 15.79 -14.43
CA GLU A 442 10.12 14.34 -14.22
C GLU A 442 8.75 14.01 -13.62
N TYR A 443 8.25 14.82 -12.68
CA TYR A 443 6.90 14.64 -12.14
C TYR A 443 5.80 14.71 -13.21
N LEU A 444 5.84 15.71 -14.08
CA LEU A 444 4.84 15.85 -15.14
C LEU A 444 5.05 14.84 -16.27
N LYS A 445 6.30 14.40 -16.50
CA LYS A 445 6.66 13.39 -17.48
C LYS A 445 6.21 12.00 -17.05
N GLU A 446 6.34 11.65 -15.78
CA GLU A 446 5.73 10.44 -15.20
C GLU A 446 4.22 10.45 -15.43
N THR A 447 3.58 11.60 -15.24
CA THR A 447 2.13 11.77 -15.46
C THR A 447 1.77 11.62 -16.94
N LEU A 448 2.50 12.27 -17.85
CA LEU A 448 2.29 12.13 -19.29
C LEU A 448 2.53 10.68 -19.78
N ASN A 449 3.44 9.96 -19.13
CA ASN A 449 3.78 8.59 -19.51
C ASN A 449 2.85 7.53 -18.93
N ASP A 450 1.88 7.91 -18.11
CA ASP A 450 0.90 7.00 -17.54
C ASP A 450 0.11 6.26 -18.65
N PRO A 451 0.18 4.92 -18.70
CA PRO A 451 -0.53 4.12 -19.70
C PRO A 451 -2.04 4.35 -19.71
N ALA A 452 -2.65 4.66 -18.55
CA ALA A 452 -4.08 4.93 -18.45
C ALA A 452 -4.47 6.24 -19.15
N ILE A 453 -3.62 7.27 -19.07
CA ILE A 453 -3.84 8.54 -19.79
C ILE A 453 -3.71 8.32 -21.30
N LYS A 454 -2.67 7.58 -21.74
CA LYS A 454 -2.43 7.25 -23.16
C LYS A 454 -3.55 6.44 -23.80
N LYS A 455 -4.21 5.55 -23.05
CA LYS A 455 -5.29 4.68 -23.55
C LYS A 455 -6.69 5.29 -23.45
N SER A 456 -6.86 6.44 -22.80
CA SER A 456 -8.19 7.06 -22.68
C SER A 456 -8.69 7.65 -24.01
N ARG A 457 -10.01 7.65 -24.24
CA ARG A 457 -10.64 8.25 -25.45
C ARG A 457 -10.33 9.74 -25.63
N TYR A 458 -10.04 10.43 -24.53
CA TYR A 458 -9.57 11.83 -24.50
C TYR A 458 -8.06 11.95 -24.32
N GLY A 459 -7.35 10.82 -24.38
CA GLY A 459 -5.92 10.72 -24.12
C GLY A 459 -5.14 11.64 -25.04
N PHE A 460 -5.58 11.81 -26.28
CA PHE A 460 -4.99 12.79 -27.19
C PHE A 460 -5.07 14.23 -26.65
N ILE A 461 -6.26 14.70 -26.22
CA ILE A 461 -6.44 16.08 -25.72
C ILE A 461 -5.70 16.28 -24.39
N VAL A 462 -5.82 15.32 -23.47
CA VAL A 462 -5.13 15.38 -22.17
C VAL A 462 -3.62 15.31 -22.36
N ASN A 463 -3.13 14.46 -23.28
CA ASN A 463 -1.70 14.39 -23.61
C ASN A 463 -1.25 15.67 -24.30
N CYS A 464 -2.01 16.26 -25.22
CA CYS A 464 -1.67 17.55 -25.83
C CYS A 464 -1.58 18.65 -24.76
N ALA A 465 -2.54 18.73 -23.84
CA ALA A 465 -2.52 19.70 -22.75
C ALA A 465 -1.34 19.46 -21.80
N LEU A 466 -1.09 18.21 -21.38
CA LEU A 466 0.06 17.82 -20.56
C LEU A 466 1.39 18.05 -21.28
N TYR A 467 1.45 17.80 -22.59
CA TYR A 467 2.63 18.01 -23.41
C TYR A 467 2.93 19.49 -23.59
N VAL A 468 1.93 20.34 -23.84
CA VAL A 468 2.09 21.79 -23.87
C VAL A 468 2.52 22.31 -22.49
N MET A 469 1.91 21.82 -21.41
CA MET A 469 2.36 22.14 -20.04
C MET A 469 3.80 21.68 -19.78
N LEU A 470 4.17 20.49 -20.23
CA LEU A 470 5.52 19.92 -20.09
C LEU A 470 6.55 20.68 -20.90
N LEU A 471 6.22 21.05 -22.13
CA LEU A 471 7.07 21.85 -23.00
C LEU A 471 7.25 23.23 -22.40
N GLY A 472 6.16 23.88 -21.95
CA GLY A 472 6.23 25.15 -21.25
C GLY A 472 7.05 25.07 -19.97
N ILE A 473 6.96 23.98 -19.20
CA ILE A 473 7.77 23.76 -18.00
C ILE A 473 9.21 23.45 -18.33
N ARG A 474 9.50 22.66 -19.36
CA ARG A 474 10.87 22.37 -19.80
C ARG A 474 11.54 23.64 -20.32
N ILE A 475 10.83 24.45 -21.11
CA ILE A 475 11.31 25.77 -21.55
C ILE A 475 11.53 26.69 -20.35
N TYR A 476 10.59 26.75 -19.39
CA TYR A 476 10.76 27.51 -18.15
C TYR A 476 11.98 27.02 -17.35
N GLU A 477 12.16 25.70 -17.24
CA GLU A 477 13.30 25.09 -16.57
C GLU A 477 14.60 25.42 -17.32
N THR A 478 14.69 25.27 -18.63
CA THR A 478 15.88 25.63 -19.40
C THR A 478 16.19 27.13 -19.30
N LEU A 479 15.22 28.01 -19.57
CA LEU A 479 15.44 29.46 -19.61
C LEU A 479 15.68 30.12 -18.24
N LEU A 480 15.15 29.57 -17.15
CA LEU A 480 15.31 30.13 -15.79
C LEU A 480 16.18 29.25 -14.88
N LEU A 481 16.40 27.98 -15.23
CA LEU A 481 17.24 27.05 -14.46
C LEU A 481 18.66 26.85 -14.99
N ASP A 482 19.03 27.28 -16.21
CA ASP A 482 20.38 27.13 -16.78
C ASP A 482 21.48 28.02 -16.17
N LYS A 483 21.17 28.84 -15.15
CA LYS A 483 22.23 29.22 -14.20
C LYS A 483 22.52 28.00 -13.34
N PRO A 484 23.72 27.38 -13.43
CA PRO A 484 24.03 26.15 -12.74
C PRO A 484 23.64 26.30 -11.28
N ILE A 485 22.74 25.44 -10.84
CA ILE A 485 22.55 25.23 -9.41
C ILE A 485 23.91 24.67 -8.98
N ASN A 486 24.63 25.40 -8.12
CA ASN A 486 25.66 24.76 -7.31
C ASN A 486 24.93 23.76 -6.41
N TYR A 487 24.55 22.62 -6.98
CA TYR A 487 24.44 21.37 -6.24
C TYR A 487 25.86 21.12 -5.80
N HIS A 488 26.28 21.76 -4.70
CA HIS A 488 27.43 21.26 -4.01
C HIS A 488 27.09 19.81 -3.67
N PRO A 489 27.86 18.81 -4.12
CA PRO A 489 27.79 17.50 -3.48
C PRO A 489 28.12 17.75 -2.01
N VAL A 490 27.09 17.75 -1.16
CA VAL A 490 27.07 18.53 0.10
C VAL A 490 27.94 17.91 1.20
N VAL A 491 28.65 16.80 0.99
CA VAL A 491 29.36 16.15 2.10
C VAL A 491 30.87 16.07 1.99
N LYS A 492 31.48 16.51 0.89
CA LYS A 492 32.96 16.58 0.91
C LYS A 492 33.52 17.86 1.54
N ASN A 493 32.75 18.94 1.65
CA ASN A 493 33.24 20.25 2.10
C ASN A 493 32.32 21.02 3.10
N LEU A 494 31.35 20.36 3.74
CA LEU A 494 30.60 20.87 4.91
C LEU A 494 30.95 20.05 6.14
#